data_AF-A0A2A7BE49-F1
#
_entry.id   AF-A0A2A7BE49-F1
#
_cell.length_a   1.000
_cell.length_b   1.000
_cell.length_c   1.000
_cell.angle_alpha   90.00
_cell.angle_beta   90.00
_cell.angle_gamma   90.00
#
_symmetry.space_group_name_H-M   'P 1'
#
loop_
_entity.id
_entity.type
_entity.pdbx_description
1 polymer ?
#
loop_
_entity_poly.entity_id
_entity_poly.type
_entity_poly.pdbx_seq_one_letter_code
_entity_poly.pdbx_strand_id
1 'polypeptide(L)' 'MSYTKEQIDQLWKESVRRERSLVAEYKRTHYIPSRATISTPEIDAERAEQKRLYGEYCKLIANRKG' A
#
# COMPACT_ATOMS: atom_id res chain seq x y z
N MET A 1 7.52 3.01 17.68
CA MET A 1 6.98 1.65 17.91
C MET A 1 7.47 0.77 16.78
N SER A 2 8.09 -0.37 17.08
CA SER A 2 8.44 -1.37 16.05
C SER A 2 7.25 -2.30 15.88
N TYR A 3 6.70 -2.39 14.67
CA TYR A 3 5.63 -3.34 14.36
C TYR A 3 6.19 -4.78 14.30
N THR A 4 5.36 -5.77 14.64
CA THR A 4 5.66 -7.17 14.35
C THR A 4 5.47 -7.46 12.86
N LYS A 5 5.99 -8.60 12.40
CA LYS A 5 5.80 -9.04 11.01
C LYS A 5 4.31 -9.17 10.64
N GLU A 6 3.52 -9.73 11.55
CA GLU A 6 2.08 -9.95 11.39
C GLU A 6 1.32 -8.63 11.34
N GLN A 7 1.71 -7.65 12.15
CA GLN A 7 1.15 -6.30 12.11
C GLN A 7 1.46 -5.61 10.78
N ILE A 8 2.70 -5.71 10.28
CA ILE A 8 3.08 -5.13 8.99
C ILE A 8 2.29 -5.78 7.85
N ASP A 9 2.14 -7.10 7.86
CA ASP A 9 1.37 -7.83 6.84
C ASP A 9 -0.12 -7.44 6.84
N GLN A 10 -0.72 -7.30 8.03
CA GLN A 10 -2.10 -6.85 8.16
C GLN A 10 -2.30 -5.42 7.64
N LEU A 11 -1.44 -4.49 8.06
CA LEU A 11 -1.48 -3.09 7.62
C LEU A 11 -1.27 -2.98 6.10
N TRP A 12 -0.36 -3.78 5.54
CA TRP A 12 -0.11 -3.82 4.11
C TRP A 12 -1.36 -4.28 3.34
N LYS A 13 -1.96 -5.39 3.76
CA LYS A 13 -3.19 -5.93 3.12
C LYS A 13 -4.32 -4.92 3.15
N GLU A 14 -4.49 -4.22 4.26
CA GLU A 14 -5.50 -3.16 4.39
C GLU A 14 -5.22 -1.98 3.45
N SER A 15 -3.96 -1.53 3.36
CA SER A 15 -3.57 -0.45 2.45
C SER A 15 -3.79 -0.82 0.98
N VAL A 16 -3.39 -2.02 0.56
CA VAL A 16 -3.65 -2.53 -0.80
C VAL A 16 -5.15 -2.63 -1.08
N ARG A 17 -5.95 -3.04 -0.10
CA ARG A 17 -7.42 -3.09 -0.26
C ARG A 17 -7.98 -1.69 -0.49
N ARG A 18 -7.55 -0.69 0.29
CA ARG A 18 -7.98 0.71 0.13
C ARG A 18 -7.55 1.29 -1.21
N GLU A 19 -6.30 1.10 -1.62
CA GLU A 19 -5.82 1.54 -2.95
C GLU A 19 -6.69 0.96 -4.07
N ARG A 20 -6.98 -0.35 -4.02
CA ARG A 20 -7.82 -1.00 -5.04
C ARG A 20 -9.24 -0.45 -5.08
N SER A 21 -9.85 -0.17 -3.92
CA SER A 21 -11.16 0.46 -3.84
C SER A 21 -11.16 1.86 -4.46
N LEU A 22 -10.16 2.69 -4.13
CA LEU A 22 -10.01 4.03 -4.69
C LEU A 22 -9.82 4.01 -6.21
N VAL A 23 -8.96 3.12 -6.71
CA VAL A 23 -8.73 2.94 -8.15
C VAL A 23 -10.00 2.48 -8.86
N ALA A 24 -10.76 1.54 -8.28
CA ALA A 24 -12.00 1.05 -8.87
C ALA A 24 -13.07 2.15 -8.93
N GLU A 25 -13.21 2.94 -7.86
CA GLU A 25 -14.13 4.07 -7.82
C GLU A 25 -13.75 5.16 -8.84
N TYR A 26 -12.48 5.50 -8.94
CA TYR A 26 -11.98 6.46 -9.92
C TYR A 26 -12.27 6.00 -11.36
N LYS A 27 -12.00 4.73 -11.68
CA LYS A 27 -12.30 4.15 -12.99
C LYS A 27 -13.79 4.20 -13.32
N ARG A 28 -14.66 3.88 -12.35
CA ARG A 28 -16.12 3.89 -12.50
C ARG A 28 -16.65 5.29 -12.79
N THR A 29 -16.09 6.31 -12.16
CA THR A 29 -16.59 7.70 -12.23
C THR A 29 -16.03 8.47 -13.42
N HIS A 30 -14.84 8.11 -13.92
CA HIS A 30 -14.12 8.86 -14.96
C HIS A 30 -13.98 8.11 -16.29
N TYR A 31 -14.65 6.95 -16.46
CA TYR A 31 -14.62 6.11 -17.68
C TYR A 31 -13.21 5.85 -18.23
N ILE A 32 -12.26 5.64 -17.30
CA ILE A 32 -10.84 5.49 -17.63
C ILE A 32 -10.57 4.11 -18.24
N PRO A 33 -9.83 4.01 -19.37
CA PRO A 33 -9.42 2.73 -19.93
C PRO A 33 -8.64 1.88 -18.91
N SER A 34 -8.86 0.56 -18.95
CA SER A 34 -8.30 -0.41 -17.99
C SER A 34 -6.79 -0.24 -17.71
N ARG A 35 -5.99 0.14 -18.73
CA ARG A 35 -4.53 0.20 -18.68
C ARG A 35 -3.93 1.52 -18.20
N ALA A 36 -4.74 2.53 -17.88
CA ALA A 36 -4.20 3.80 -17.42
C ALA A 36 -3.72 3.71 -15.95
N THR A 37 -2.56 4.32 -15.67
CA THR A 37 -2.12 4.58 -14.30
C THR A 37 -2.94 5.73 -13.73
N ILE A 38 -3.59 5.49 -12.60
CA ILE A 38 -4.35 6.51 -11.87
C ILE A 38 -3.48 6.98 -10.70
N SER A 39 -3.34 8.30 -10.58
CA SER A 39 -2.62 9.00 -9.52
C SER A 39 -3.57 10.05 -8.95
N THR A 40 -4.06 9.81 -7.74
CA THR A 40 -4.75 10.82 -6.92
C THR A 40 -4.02 10.92 -5.59
N PRO A 41 -4.13 12.03 -4.85
CA PRO A 41 -3.47 12.16 -3.54
C PRO A 41 -3.74 10.99 -2.60
N GLU A 42 -4.95 10.43 -2.59
CA GLU A 42 -5.36 9.32 -1.75
C GLU A 42 -4.74 7.99 -2.19
N ILE A 43 -4.72 7.73 -3.50
CA ILE A 43 -4.08 6.54 -4.07
C ILE A 43 -2.57 6.58 -3.84
N ASP A 44 -1.96 7.75 -4.03
CA ASP A 44 -0.53 7.94 -3.83
C ASP A 44 -0.14 7.87 -2.34
N ALA A 45 -1.03 8.30 -1.44
CA ALA A 45 -0.86 8.11 0.00
C ALA A 45 -0.84 6.62 0.38
N GLU A 46 -1.75 5.80 -0.16
CA GLU A 46 -1.74 4.35 0.10
C GLU A 46 -0.48 3.69 -0.47
N ARG A 47 -0.03 4.08 -1.67
CA ARG A 47 1.24 3.57 -2.25
C ARG A 47 2.45 3.98 -1.42
N ALA A 48 2.47 5.21 -0.89
CA ALA A 48 3.53 5.68 0.00
C ALA A 48 3.54 4.87 1.31
N GLU A 49 2.36 4.58 1.87
CA GLU A 49 2.23 3.77 3.09
C GLU A 49 2.71 2.34 2.86
N GLN A 50 2.33 1.72 1.73
CA GLN A 50 2.89 0.44 1.31
C GLN A 50 4.42 0.52 1.27
N LYS A 51 5.00 1.46 0.52
CA LYS A 51 6.47 1.61 0.46
C LYS A 51 7.12 1.76 1.85
N ARG A 52 6.49 2.50 2.76
CA ARG A 52 6.94 2.66 4.15
C ARG A 52 6.91 1.32 4.91
N LEU A 53 5.80 0.58 4.83
CA LEU A 53 5.62 -0.73 5.46
C LEU A 53 6.62 -1.78 4.93
N TYR A 54 6.92 -1.76 3.63
CA TYR A 54 7.99 -2.60 3.07
C TYR A 54 9.35 -2.27 3.68
N GLY A 55 9.66 -0.98 3.84
CA GLY A 55 10.88 -0.54 4.51
C GLY A 55 10.98 -1.07 5.95
N GLU A 56 9.88 -1.02 6.72
CA GLU A 56 9.83 -1.59 8.07
C GLU A 56 10.01 -3.11 8.08
N TYR A 57 9.40 -3.82 7.11
CA TYR A 57 9.61 -5.25 6.93
C TYR A 57 11.09 -5.59 6.68
N CYS A 58 11.74 -4.85 5.77
CA CYS A 58 13.16 -5.05 5.46
C CYS A 58 14.06 -4.84 6.69
N LYS A 59 13.78 -3.80 7.51
CA LYS A 59 14.50 -3.57 8.77
C LYS A 59 14.31 -4.73 9.76
N LEU A 60 13.09 -5.24 9.89
CA LEU A 60 12.79 -6.37 10.77
C LEU A 60 13.56 -7.63 10.36
N ILE A 61 13.65 -7.91 9.05
CA ILE A 61 14.41 -9.06 8.54
C ILE A 61 15.93 -8.86 8.73
N ALA A 62 16.45 -7.65 8.52
CA ALA A 62 17.86 -7.35 8.74
C ALA A 62 18.26 -7.54 10.22
N ASN A 63 17.43 -7.06 11.14
CA ASN A 63 17.66 -7.18 12.59
C ASN A 63 17.58 -8.63 13.10
N ARG A 64 16.99 -9.57 12.35
CA ARG A 64 16.93 -10.99 12.72
C ARG A 64 18.18 -11.78 12.31
N LYS A 65 19.07 -11.19 11.49
CA LYS A 65 20.28 -11.84 10.98
C LYS A 65 21.56 -11.49 11.76
N GLY A 66 21.48 -10.62 12.77
CA GLY A 66 22.57 -10.31 13.71
C GLY A 66 22.32 -10.99 15.05
#